data_AF-A0A2W6B9K5-F1
#
_entry.id   AF-A0A2W6B9K5-F1
#
_cell.length_a   1.000
_cell.length_b   1.000
_cell.length_c   1.000
_cell.angle_alpha   90.00
_cell.angle_beta   90.00
_cell.angle_gamma   90.00
#
_symmetry.space_group_name_H-M   'P 1'
#
loop_
_entity.id
_entity.type
_entity.pdbx_description
1 polymer ?
#
loop_
_entity_poly.entity_id
_entity_poly.type
_entity_poly.pdbx_seq_one_letter_code
_entity_poly.pdbx_strand_id
1 'polypeptide(L)'
;MSQPDRRPYWTDCLAPYAHPSWGAGLADVATSVVPYLAFCVLMYLLLPVSPLLTLALAIPACGFLVRTFCVFHDCSHGSLLPSRRANAYVGALAGLLVLAPFRRWRHDHAVHHA
;
A
#
# COMPACT_ATOMS: atom_id res chain seq x y z
N MET A 1 -29.65 -6.92 35.81
CA MET A 1 -29.13 -5.57 35.51
C MET A 1 -27.93 -5.76 34.58
N SER A 2 -28.14 -5.62 33.27
CA SER A 2 -27.08 -5.74 32.26
C SER A 2 -26.09 -4.58 32.44
N GLN A 3 -24.81 -4.88 32.59
CA GLN A 3 -23.74 -3.88 32.55
C GLN A 3 -23.81 -3.15 31.20
N PRO A 4 -23.67 -1.81 31.14
CA PRO A 4 -23.56 -1.12 29.86
C PRO A 4 -22.33 -1.66 29.14
N ASP A 5 -22.50 -2.06 27.87
CA ASP A 5 -21.42 -2.52 27.00
C ASP A 5 -20.32 -1.45 26.92
N ARG A 6 -19.26 -1.64 27.69
CA ARG A 6 -18.16 -0.68 27.81
C ARG A 6 -17.26 -0.92 26.61
N ARG A 7 -17.26 0.04 25.67
CA ARG A 7 -16.38 -0.02 24.50
C ARG A 7 -14.95 -0.36 24.93
N PRO A 8 -14.27 -1.29 24.24
CA PRO A 8 -12.91 -1.65 24.60
C PRO A 8 -11.97 -0.44 24.55
N TYR A 9 -11.03 -0.32 25.50
CA TYR A 9 -10.13 0.84 25.60
C TYR A 9 -9.33 1.11 24.31
N TRP A 10 -9.00 0.05 23.57
CA TRP A 10 -8.24 0.17 22.32
C TRP A 10 -9.00 0.91 21.23
N THR A 11 -10.34 0.91 21.26
CA THR A 11 -11.17 1.64 20.30
C THR A 11 -10.95 3.15 20.43
N ASP A 12 -10.86 3.65 21.66
CA ASP A 12 -10.61 5.08 21.91
C ASP A 12 -9.16 5.46 21.57
N CYS A 13 -8.18 4.58 21.84
CA CYS A 13 -6.78 4.80 21.49
C CYS A 13 -6.54 4.84 19.97
N LEU A 14 -7.29 4.05 19.19
CA LEU A 14 -7.15 3.99 17.73
C LEU A 14 -8.04 4.99 16.99
N ALA A 15 -9.00 5.63 17.66
CA ALA A 15 -9.93 6.58 17.05
C ALA A 15 -9.23 7.69 16.22
N PRO A 16 -8.08 8.27 16.63
CA PRO A 16 -7.37 9.26 15.80
C PRO A 16 -6.84 8.71 14.48
N TYR A 17 -6.55 7.42 14.41
CA TYR A 17 -6.00 6.73 13.22
C TYR A 17 -7.09 6.07 12.37
N ALA A 18 -8.35 6.08 12.81
CA ALA A 18 -9.47 5.47 12.10
C ALA A 18 -9.91 6.30 10.88
N HIS A 19 -9.44 7.54 10.74
CA HIS A 19 -9.82 8.44 9.66
C HIS A 19 -8.66 8.65 8.67
N PRO A 20 -8.92 8.48 7.36
CA PRO A 20 -7.90 8.77 6.36
C PRO A 20 -7.51 10.25 6.38
N SER A 21 -6.24 10.54 6.14
CA SER A 21 -5.72 11.90 5.99
C SER A 21 -4.86 12.00 4.73
N TRP A 22 -4.87 13.17 4.09
CA TRP A 22 -4.06 13.39 2.88
C TRP A 22 -2.56 13.29 3.16
N GLY A 23 -2.09 13.86 4.27
CA GLY A 23 -0.66 13.85 4.62
C GLY A 23 -0.13 12.44 4.82
N ALA A 24 -0.78 11.64 5.68
CA ALA A 24 -0.35 10.27 5.94
C ALA A 24 -0.46 9.39 4.71
N GLY A 25 -1.60 9.43 4.00
CA GLY A 25 -1.80 8.59 2.80
C GLY A 25 -0.82 8.92 1.67
N LEU A 26 -0.51 10.20 1.43
CA LEU A 26 0.52 10.58 0.44
C LEU A 26 1.93 10.19 0.89
N ALA A 27 2.23 10.28 2.18
CA ALA A 27 3.50 9.81 2.73
C ALA A 27 3.66 8.29 2.58
N ASP A 28 2.59 7.52 2.79
CA ASP A 28 2.60 6.07 2.59
C ASP A 28 2.82 5.70 1.12
N VAL A 29 2.17 6.40 0.19
CA VAL A 29 2.42 6.23 -1.26
C VAL A 29 3.88 6.56 -1.58
N ALA A 30 4.37 7.73 -1.16
CA ALA A 30 5.71 8.20 -1.50
C ALA A 30 6.79 7.27 -0.93
N THR A 31 6.70 6.91 0.35
CA THR A 31 7.69 6.06 1.03
C THR A 31 7.61 4.58 0.64
N SER A 32 6.62 4.19 -0.17
CA SER A 32 6.52 2.84 -0.75
C SER A 32 6.97 2.81 -2.21
N VAL A 33 6.35 3.64 -3.05
CA VAL A 33 6.55 3.63 -4.51
C VAL A 33 7.90 4.21 -4.91
N VAL A 34 8.31 5.34 -4.30
CA VAL A 34 9.56 6.01 -4.70
C VAL A 34 10.79 5.14 -4.44
N PRO A 35 10.97 4.55 -3.24
CA PRO A 35 12.10 3.64 -3.01
C PRO A 35 12.07 2.42 -3.92
N TYR A 36 10.90 1.83 -4.18
CA TYR A 36 10.78 0.69 -5.10
C TYR A 36 11.32 1.06 -6.50
N LEU A 37 10.84 2.15 -7.08
CA LEU A 37 11.29 2.62 -8.40
C LEU A 37 12.79 3.00 -8.38
N ALA A 38 13.26 3.62 -7.30
CA ALA A 38 14.67 3.95 -7.14
C ALA A 38 15.56 2.70 -7.14
N PHE A 39 15.16 1.63 -6.44
CA PHE A 39 15.87 0.35 -6.48
C PHE A 39 15.80 -0.30 -7.87
N CYS A 40 14.66 -0.25 -8.57
CA CYS A 40 14.58 -0.75 -9.95
C CYS A 40 15.56 -0.04 -10.88
N VAL A 41 15.63 1.30 -10.81
CA VAL A 41 16.58 2.10 -11.60
C VAL A 41 18.02 1.75 -11.21
N LEU A 42 18.31 1.67 -9.91
CA LEU A 42 19.65 1.34 -9.42
C LEU A 42 20.10 -0.05 -9.88
N MET A 43 19.21 -1.04 -9.84
CA MET A 43 19.46 -2.38 -10.35
C MET A 43 19.78 -2.37 -11.85
N TYR A 44 19.02 -1.61 -12.65
CA TYR A 44 19.28 -1.46 -14.08
C TYR A 44 20.66 -0.87 -14.36
N LEU A 45 21.06 0.17 -13.61
CA LEU A 45 22.35 0.83 -13.77
C LEU A 45 23.54 -0.04 -13.31
N LEU A 46 23.33 -0.90 -12.32
CA LEU A 46 24.38 -1.77 -11.76
C LEU A 46 24.50 -3.14 -12.44
N LEU A 47 23.54 -3.48 -13.30
CA LEU A 47 23.56 -4.72 -14.07
C LEU A 47 24.89 -4.98 -14.82
N PRO A 48 25.52 -4.00 -15.52
CA PRO A 48 26.81 -4.20 -16.17
C PRO A 48 28.00 -4.24 -15.20
N VAL A 49 27.84 -3.75 -13.96
CA VAL A 49 28.91 -3.69 -12.95
C VAL A 49 29.03 -5.03 -12.23
N SER A 50 27.92 -5.55 -11.71
CA SER A 50 27.90 -6.84 -11.02
C SER A 50 26.48 -7.42 -10.98
N PRO A 51 26.24 -8.56 -11.65
CA PRO A 51 24.98 -9.28 -11.55
C PRO A 51 24.64 -9.72 -10.11
N LEU A 52 25.65 -10.08 -9.31
CA LEU A 52 25.46 -10.46 -7.91
C LEU A 52 25.01 -9.27 -7.05
N LEU A 53 25.62 -8.10 -7.23
CA LEU A 53 25.19 -6.87 -6.54
C LEU A 53 23.76 -6.49 -6.93
N THR A 54 23.45 -6.59 -8.23
CA THR A 54 22.10 -6.34 -8.75
C THR A 54 21.08 -7.27 -8.11
N LEU A 55 21.40 -8.56 -7.99
CA LEU A 55 20.54 -9.54 -7.32
C LEU A 55 20.38 -9.25 -5.83
N ALA A 56 21.44 -8.81 -5.14
CA ALA A 56 21.35 -8.42 -3.73
C ALA A 56 20.40 -7.23 -3.51
N LEU A 57 20.36 -6.26 -4.42
CA LEU A 57 19.43 -5.13 -4.38
C LEU A 57 17.96 -5.53 -4.65
N ALA A 58 17.73 -6.68 -5.27
CA ALA A 58 16.37 -7.19 -5.45
C ALA A 58 15.68 -7.48 -4.10
N ILE A 59 16.44 -7.84 -3.06
CA ILE A 59 15.91 -8.13 -1.72
C ILE A 59 15.17 -6.91 -1.12
N PRO A 60 15.81 -5.73 -0.95
CA PRO A 60 15.10 -4.55 -0.48
C PRO A 60 14.03 -4.08 -1.47
N ALA A 61 14.26 -4.21 -2.78
CA ALA A 61 13.26 -3.85 -3.80
C ALA A 61 11.95 -4.64 -3.61
N CYS A 62 12.02 -5.95 -3.37
CA CYS A 62 10.87 -6.78 -3.06
C CYS A 62 10.14 -6.31 -1.79
N GLY A 63 10.86 -5.89 -0.76
CA GLY A 63 10.26 -5.31 0.45
C GLY A 63 9.41 -4.07 0.13
N PHE A 64 9.91 -3.16 -0.70
CA PHE A 64 9.15 -1.98 -1.11
C PHE A 64 8.02 -2.31 -2.10
N LEU A 65 8.14 -3.37 -2.89
CA LEU A 65 7.06 -3.88 -3.73
C LEU A 65 5.90 -4.40 -2.86
N VAL A 66 6.19 -5.18 -1.81
CA VAL A 66 5.18 -5.64 -0.85
C VAL A 66 4.53 -4.45 -0.14
N ARG A 67 5.30 -3.43 0.25
CA ARG A 67 4.74 -2.21 0.83
C ARG A 67 3.82 -1.47 -0.16
N THR A 68 4.20 -1.43 -1.44
CA THR A 68 3.36 -0.89 -2.52
C THR A 68 2.08 -1.71 -2.71
N PHE A 69 2.14 -3.03 -2.51
CA PHE A 69 0.95 -3.88 -2.47
C PHE A 69 0.02 -3.53 -1.29
N CYS A 70 0.54 -3.22 -0.11
CA CYS A 70 -0.29 -2.73 1.00
C CYS A 70 -1.03 -1.43 0.64
N VAL A 71 -0.33 -0.48 0.02
CA VAL A 71 -0.94 0.77 -0.50
C VAL A 71 -2.06 0.47 -1.52
N PHE A 72 -1.80 -0.45 -2.46
CA PHE A 72 -2.77 -0.92 -3.45
C PHE A 72 -4.00 -1.56 -2.79
N HIS A 73 -3.77 -2.43 -1.80
CA HIS A 73 -4.79 -3.11 -1.02
C HIS A 73 -5.67 -2.11 -0.26
N ASP A 74 -5.09 -1.14 0.42
CA ASP A 74 -5.85 -0.15 1.20
C ASP A 74 -6.64 0.80 0.30
N CYS A 75 -6.12 1.10 -0.90
CA CYS A 75 -6.90 1.79 -1.94
C CYS A 75 -8.14 0.98 -2.38
N SER A 76 -8.09 -0.35 -2.34
CA SER A 76 -9.22 -1.21 -2.71
C SER A 76 -10.39 -1.10 -1.72
N HIS A 77 -10.06 -0.96 -0.44
CA HIS A 77 -11.00 -0.67 0.65
C HIS A 77 -11.45 0.80 0.64
N GLY A 78 -10.66 1.68 0.03
CA GLY A 78 -10.88 3.12 0.03
C GLY A 78 -10.51 3.78 1.36
N SER A 79 -9.63 3.13 2.14
CA SER A 79 -9.20 3.56 3.48
C SER A 79 -7.92 4.39 3.48
N LEU A 80 -7.17 4.41 2.37
CA LEU A 80 -5.88 5.11 2.32
C LEU A 80 -6.05 6.64 2.25
N LEU A 81 -6.91 7.14 1.35
CA LEU A 81 -7.14 8.57 1.13
C LEU A 81 -8.58 8.97 1.47
N PRO A 82 -8.85 10.25 1.85
CA PRO A 82 -10.21 10.70 2.13
C PRO A 82 -11.17 10.62 0.93
N SER A 83 -10.64 10.66 -0.30
CA SER A 83 -11.43 10.62 -1.54
C SER A 83 -11.45 9.24 -2.17
N ARG A 84 -12.64 8.66 -2.36
CA ARG A 84 -12.82 7.38 -3.08
C ARG A 84 -12.28 7.42 -4.51
N ARG A 85 -12.40 8.56 -5.21
CA ARG A 85 -11.85 8.74 -6.56
C ARG A 85 -10.32 8.72 -6.53
N ALA A 86 -9.71 9.40 -5.55
CA ALA A 86 -8.26 9.40 -5.39
C ALA A 86 -7.72 7.99 -5.11
N ASN A 87 -8.35 7.24 -4.20
CA ASN A 87 -8.02 5.82 -3.97
C ASN A 87 -8.12 4.99 -5.26
N ALA A 88 -9.14 5.23 -6.09
CA ALA A 88 -9.28 4.49 -7.35
C ALA A 88 -8.15 4.77 -8.35
N TYR A 89 -7.69 6.02 -8.45
CA TYR A 89 -6.56 6.37 -9.31
C TYR A 89 -5.23 5.84 -8.75
N VAL A 90 -4.96 6.07 -7.47
CA VAL A 90 -3.73 5.60 -6.82
C VAL A 90 -3.65 4.07 -6.87
N GLY A 91 -4.76 3.38 -6.55
CA GLY A 91 -4.85 1.92 -6.64
C GLY A 91 -4.65 1.40 -8.07
N ALA A 92 -5.20 2.08 -9.08
CA ALA A 92 -4.95 1.70 -10.48
C ALA A 92 -3.48 1.86 -10.89
N LEU A 93 -2.83 2.96 -10.49
CA LEU A 93 -1.40 3.19 -10.76
C LEU A 93 -0.51 2.19 -10.01
N ALA A 94 -0.76 1.96 -8.73
CA ALA A 94 -0.06 0.94 -7.95
C ALA A 94 -0.27 -0.46 -8.54
N GLY A 95 -1.46 -0.73 -9.09
CA GLY A 95 -1.79 -1.98 -9.80
C GLY A 95 -0.89 -2.26 -10.99
N LEU A 96 -0.40 -1.23 -11.69
CA LEU A 96 0.59 -1.39 -12.76
C LEU A 96 1.93 -1.88 -12.21
N LEU A 97 2.33 -1.43 -11.02
CA LEU A 97 3.59 -1.81 -10.39
C LEU A 97 3.52 -3.22 -9.79
N VAL A 98 2.40 -3.58 -9.16
CA VAL A 98 2.20 -4.91 -8.57
C VAL A 98 1.66 -5.94 -9.56
N LEU A 99 1.51 -5.56 -10.84
CA LEU A 99 1.05 -6.40 -11.93
C LEU A 99 -0.35 -7.02 -11.69
N ALA A 100 -1.25 -6.25 -11.07
CA ALA A 100 -2.62 -6.68 -10.77
C ALA A 100 -3.66 -5.65 -11.27
N PRO A 101 -4.66 -6.07 -12.07
CA PRO A 101 -5.69 -5.17 -12.58
C PRO A 101 -6.61 -4.69 -11.44
N PHE A 102 -6.41 -3.45 -10.98
CA PHE A 102 -7.02 -2.91 -9.76
C PHE A 102 -8.54 -3.07 -9.67
N ARG A 103 -9.29 -2.76 -10.74
CA ARG A 103 -10.76 -2.82 -10.69
C ARG A 103 -11.28 -4.23 -10.48
N ARG A 104 -10.67 -5.22 -11.15
CA ARG A 104 -11.04 -6.62 -11.02
C ARG A 104 -10.63 -7.15 -9.65
N TRP A 105 -9.39 -6.90 -9.26
CA TRP A 105 -8.85 -7.31 -7.98
C TRP A 105 -9.67 -6.74 -6.80
N ARG A 106 -10.02 -5.45 -6.85
CA ARG A 106 -10.88 -4.81 -5.84
C ARG A 106 -12.25 -5.47 -5.73
N HIS A 107 -12.85 -5.88 -6.84
CA HIS A 107 -14.14 -6.56 -6.82
C HIS A 107 -14.01 -7.94 -6.16
N ASP A 108 -13.05 -8.75 -6.61
CA ASP A 108 -12.83 -10.10 -6.09
C ASP A 108 -12.46 -10.04 -4.59
N HIS A 109 -11.67 -9.05 -4.18
CA HIS A 109 -11.29 -8.80 -2.79
C HIS A 109 -12.48 -8.40 -1.91
N ALA A 110 -13.35 -7.52 -2.41
CA ALA A 110 -14.56 -7.13 -1.70
C ALA A 110 -15.53 -8.32 -1.53
N VAL A 111 -15.60 -9.22 -2.52
CA VAL A 111 -16.37 -10.47 -2.44
C VAL A 111 -15.76 -11.43 -1.41
N HIS A 112 -14.43 -11.51 -1.32
CA HIS A 112 -13.75 -12.37 -0.34
C HIS A 112 -13.98 -11.93 1.11
N HIS A 113 -14.13 -10.62 1.36
CA HIS A 113 -14.33 -10.05 2.69
C HIS A 113 -15.80 -9.90 3.12
N ALA A 114 -16.75 -10.18 2.23
CA ALA A 114 -18.20 -10.11 2.50
C ALA A 114 -18.70 -11.38 3.20
#